data_AF-A0A965VBG4-F1
#
_entry.id   AF-A0A965VBG4-F1
#
_cell.length_a   1.000
_cell.length_b   1.000
_cell.length_c   1.000
_cell.angle_alpha   90.00
_cell.angle_beta   90.00
_cell.angle_gamma   90.00
#
_symmetry.space_group_name_H-M   'P 1'
#
loop_
_entity.id
_entity.type
_entity.pdbx_description
1 polymer ?
#
loop_
_entity_poly.entity_id
_entity_poly.type
_entity_poly.pdbx_seq_one_letter_code
_entity_poly.pdbx_strand_id
1 'polypeptide(L)' 'MRLSDFEIDAIRKTVSQTFGPAVSVWLFGSRVDDSKRGGDLDLLIVAESDQIRIDVLK' A
#
# COMPACT_ATOMS: atom_id res chain seq x y z
N MET A 1 -11.67 8.94 -5.86
CA MET A 1 -11.05 8.08 -4.84
C MET A 1 -11.72 8.28 -3.50
N ARG A 2 -12.21 7.20 -2.89
CA ARG A 2 -12.94 7.21 -1.60
C ARG A 2 -12.00 7.09 -0.41
N LEU A 3 -11.07 8.04 -0.31
CA LEU A 3 -10.16 8.25 0.81
C LEU A 3 -10.08 9.74 1.10
N SER A 4 -10.12 10.09 2.38
CA SER A 4 -9.84 11.44 2.86
C SER A 4 -8.33 11.74 2.81
N ASP A 5 -7.97 13.01 2.81
CA ASP A 5 -6.57 13.45 2.86
C ASP A 5 -5.84 12.87 4.09
N PHE A 6 -6.53 12.81 5.23
CA PHE A 6 -6.01 12.20 6.45
C PHE A 6 -5.68 10.71 6.27
N GLU A 7 -6.56 9.93 5.61
CA GLU A 7 -6.31 8.51 5.34
C GLU A 7 -5.15 8.33 4.36
N ILE A 8 -5.04 9.17 3.33
CA ILE A 8 -3.94 9.14 2.37
C ILE A 8 -2.60 9.37 3.09
N ASP A 9 -2.53 10.38 3.95
CA ASP A 9 -1.33 10.70 4.71
C ASP A 9 -0.99 9.60 5.72
N ALA A 10 -1.99 9.03 6.39
CA ALA A 10 -1.80 7.89 7.28
C ALA A 10 -1.22 6.69 6.53
N ILE A 11 -1.78 6.33 5.37
CA ILE A 11 -1.29 5.23 4.52
C ILE A 11 0.16 5.49 4.10
N ARG A 12 0.46 6.68 3.56
CA ARG A 12 1.82 7.05 3.12
C ARG A 12 2.83 6.95 4.26
N LYS A 13 2.49 7.49 5.44
CA LYS A 13 3.36 7.46 6.62
C LYS A 13 3.59 6.03 7.10
N THR A 14 2.53 5.24 7.25
CA THR A 14 2.64 3.85 7.69
C THR A 14 3.46 3.02 6.72
N VAL A 15 3.20 3.12 5.41
CA VAL A 15 3.95 2.38 4.38
C VAL A 15 5.43 2.76 4.41
N SER A 16 5.77 4.05 4.48
CA SER A 16 7.17 4.48 4.55
C SER A 16 7.87 4.04 5.85
N GLN A 17 7.16 4.05 6.98
CA GLN A 17 7.70 3.58 8.26
C GLN A 17 7.93 2.06 8.30
N THR A 18 7.10 1.29 7.60
CA THR A 18 7.18 -0.18 7.58
C THR A 18 8.17 -0.70 6.55
N PHE A 19 8.21 -0.11 5.36
CA PHE A 19 8.96 -0.63 4.21
C PHE A 19 10.19 0.21 3.84
N GLY A 20 10.40 1.35 4.51
CA GLY A 20 11.50 2.27 4.22
C GLY A 20 11.13 3.38 3.24
N PRO A 21 12.10 4.26 2.89
CA PRO A 21 11.84 5.43 2.05
C PRO A 21 11.65 5.09 0.57
N ALA A 22 12.19 3.97 0.09
CA ALA A 22 12.10 3.51 -1.30
C ALA A 22 10.90 2.56 -1.50
N VAL A 23 9.70 3.11 -1.32
CA VAL A 23 8.44 2.36 -1.43
C VAL A 23 7.43 3.12 -2.26
N SER A 24 6.68 2.38 -3.07
CA SER A 24 5.54 2.89 -3.82
C SER A 24 4.28 2.18 -3.37
N VAL A 25 3.18 2.93 -3.28
CA VAL A 25 1.86 2.42 -2.89
C VAL A 25 0.82 2.85 -3.91
N TRP A 26 -0.01 1.91 -4.35
CA TRP A 26 -1.13 2.16 -5.25
C TRP A 26 -2.43 1.67 -4.62
N LEU A 27 -3.45 2.53 -4.68
CA LEU A 27 -4.83 2.14 -4.41
C LEU A 27 -5.41 1.46 -5.65
N PHE A 28 -6.01 0.29 -5.45
CA PHE A 28 -6.79 -0.37 -6.48
C PHE A 28 -8.14 -0.85 -5.92
N GLY A 29 -8.86 -1.66 -6.71
CA GLY A 29 -10.11 -2.26 -6.26
C GLY A 29 -11.24 -1.25 -6.12
N SER A 30 -12.17 -1.53 -5.20
CA SER A 30 -13.47 -0.86 -5.19
C SER A 30 -13.42 0.63 -4.82
N ARG A 31 -12.37 1.09 -4.12
CA ARG A 31 -12.26 2.46 -3.58
C ARG A 31 -11.69 3.50 -4.55
N VAL A 32 -11.26 3.10 -5.74
CA VAL A 32 -10.85 4.05 -6.80
C VAL A 32 -12.05 4.81 -7.38
N ASP A 33 -13.23 4.19 -7.36
CA ASP A 33 -14.48 4.71 -7.92
C ASP A 33 -15.34 5.35 -6.82
N ASP A 34 -15.62 6.65 -6.97
CA ASP A 34 -16.41 7.43 -6.01
C ASP A 34 -17.91 7.12 -6.02
N SER A 35 -18.42 6.52 -7.10
CA SER A 35 -19.83 6.16 -7.22
C SER A 35 -20.20 4.90 -6.42
N LYS A 36 -19.21 4.10 -6.02
CA LYS A 36 -19.43 2.86 -5.27
C LYS A 36 -19.59 3.11 -3.77
N ARG A 37 -20.23 2.17 -3.07
CA ARG A 37 -20.46 2.21 -1.62
C ARG A 37 -19.88 0.97 -0.94
N GLY A 38 -19.39 1.14 0.29
CA GLY A 38 -18.74 0.07 1.04
C GLY A 38 -17.45 -0.44 0.37
N GLY A 39 -17.00 -1.61 0.80
CA GLY A 39 -15.81 -2.27 0.27
C GLY A 39 -14.55 -2.05 1.11
N ASP A 40 -13.65 -3.02 0.99
CA ASP A 40 -12.36 -3.04 1.64
C ASP A 40 -11.38 -2.06 0.98
N LEU A 41 -10.23 -1.90 1.60
CA LEU A 41 -9.13 -1.07 1.12
C LEU A 41 -8.06 -1.96 0.49
N ASP A 42 -8.01 -1.98 -0.84
CA ASP A 42 -7.03 -2.77 -1.60
C ASP A 42 -5.80 -1.92 -1.94
N LEU A 43 -4.64 -2.26 -1.37
CA LEU A 43 -3.36 -1.56 -1.62
C LEU A 43 -2.32 -2.52 -2.19
N LEU A 44 -1.65 -2.09 -3.26
CA LEU A 44 -0.44 -2.74 -3.75
C LEU A 44 0.76 -1.95 -3.20
N ILE A 45 1.66 -2.65 -2.52
CA ILE A 45 2.90 -2.07 -1.99
C ILE A 45 4.06 -2.71 -2.74
N VAL A 46 4.88 -1.87 -3.38
CA VAL A 46 6.13 -2.29 -4.00
C VAL A 46 7.25 -1.59 -3.25
N ALA A 47 7.97 -2.37 -2.45
CA ALA A 47 9.19 -1.93 -1.81
C ALA A 47 10.39 -2.45 -2.62
N GLU A 48 11.36 -1.59 -2.87
CA GLU A 48 12.64 -2.06 -3.40
C GLU A 48 13.34 -2.83 -2.28
N SER A 49 13.47 -4.16 -2.46
CA SER A 49 14.31 -4.99 -1.60
C SER A 49 15.60 -5.27 -2.34
N ASP A 50 16.71 -4.75 -1.81
CA ASP A 50 18.06 -5.13 -2.26
C ASP A 50 18.41 -6.59 -1.92
N GLN A 51 17.53 -7.33 -1.24
CA GLN A 51 17.76 -8.73 -0.89
C GLN A 51 16.65 -9.63 -1.42
N ILE A 52 16.92 -10.29 -2.54
CA ILE A 52 16.29 -11.57 -2.86
C ILE A 52 16.99 -12.61 -2.00
N ARG A 53 16.38 -13.02 -0.89
CA ARG A 53 16.80 -14.19 -0.13
C ARG A 53 15.98 -15.40 -0.56
N ILE A 54 16.67 -16.45 -1.00
CA ILE A 54 16.09 -17.80 -1.09
C ILE A 54 16.65 -18.57 0.10
N ASP A 55 15.88 -18.65 1.18
CA ASP A 55 16.19 -19.51 2.30
C ASP A 55 15.71 -20.92 1.98
N VAL A 56 16.64 -21.87 1.82
CA VAL A 56 16.32 -23.30 1.75
C VAL A 56 16.20 -23.81 3.17
N LEU A 57 14.99 -24.12 3.61
CA LEU A 57 14.74 -24.80 4.88
C LEU A 57 15.34 -26.22 4.79
N LYS A 58 16.27 -26.54 5.70
CA LYS A 58 16.69 -27.92 5.98
C LYS A 58 15.86 -28.50 7.10
#